data_AF-A0A545T0T4-F1
#
_entry.id   AF-A0A545T0T4-F1
#
_cell.length_a   1.000
_cell.length_b   1.000
_cell.length_c   1.000
_cell.angle_alpha   90.00
_cell.angle_beta   90.00
_cell.angle_gamma   90.00
#
_symmetry.space_group_name_H-M   'P 1'
#
loop_
_entity.id
_entity.type
_entity.pdbx_description
1 polymer ?
#
loop_
_entity_poly.entity_id
_entity_poly.type
_entity_poly.pdbx_seq_one_letter_code
_entity_poly.pdbx_strand_id
1 'polypeptide(L)'
;MPGQLIQYLRYENGLVTLTPLFDFAPMYLDPEGIPRACRREGEQEVGGCPVWEKVIAALPGGISRERLKVELTAFAGLLEQLPGIMDSAQVDREIITARMPVIEQHVAQLKALGN
;
A
#
# COMPACT_ATOMS: atom_id res chain seq x y z
N MET A 1 15.55 -14.77 -3.78
CA MET A 1 14.90 -13.49 -3.40
C MET A 1 14.36 -12.88 -4.68
N PRO A 2 13.05 -12.86 -4.96
CA PRO A 2 12.54 -12.07 -6.07
C PRO A 2 12.66 -10.60 -5.64
N GLY A 3 13.54 -9.87 -6.30
CA GLY A 3 13.93 -8.50 -5.95
C GLY A 3 12.79 -7.52 -6.15
N GLN A 4 12.44 -6.80 -5.08
CA GLN A 4 11.70 -5.57 -5.21
C GLN A 4 12.64 -4.51 -5.76
N LEU A 5 12.42 -4.10 -7.01
CA LEU A 5 13.18 -3.07 -7.70
C LEU A 5 12.73 -1.69 -7.22
N ILE A 6 13.08 -1.32 -6.00
CA ILE A 6 13.15 0.11 -5.66
C ILE A 6 14.32 0.67 -6.45
N GLN A 7 14.04 1.48 -7.45
CA GLN A 7 15.06 2.16 -8.24
C GLN A 7 15.37 3.54 -7.66
N TYR A 8 16.60 3.99 -7.92
CA TYR A 8 17.10 5.28 -7.47
C TYR A 8 17.58 6.08 -8.67
N LEU A 9 17.27 7.37 -8.70
CA LEU A 9 17.85 8.34 -9.62
C LEU A 9 19.12 8.90 -8.98
N ARG A 10 20.23 8.87 -9.73
CA ARG A 10 21.49 9.51 -9.35
C ARG A 10 21.72 10.71 -10.26
N TYR A 11 21.81 11.88 -9.67
CA TYR A 11 22.13 13.13 -10.37
C TYR A 11 23.64 13.35 -10.44
N GLU A 12 24.09 14.15 -11.40
CA GLU A 12 25.52 14.45 -11.61
C GLU A 12 26.17 15.13 -10.40
N ASN A 13 25.39 15.91 -9.64
CA ASN A 13 25.82 16.54 -8.39
C ASN A 13 25.95 15.58 -7.20
N GLY A 14 25.73 14.28 -7.40
CA GLY A 14 25.80 13.25 -6.37
C GLY A 14 24.51 13.05 -5.57
N LEU A 15 23.46 13.83 -5.82
CA LEU A 15 22.16 13.61 -5.19
C LEU A 15 21.57 12.27 -5.64
N VAL A 16 20.97 11.53 -4.68
CA VAL A 16 20.24 10.29 -4.94
C VAL A 16 18.80 10.46 -4.46
N THR A 17 17.83 10.18 -5.32
CA THR A 17 16.40 10.22 -4.99
C THR A 17 15.70 8.93 -5.40
N LEU A 18 14.53 8.66 -4.82
CA LEU A 18 13.67 7.58 -5.29
C LEU A 18 13.16 7.89 -6.70
N THR A 19 13.05 6.87 -7.55
CA THR A 19 12.26 6.97 -8.79
C THR A 19 10.76 6.95 -8.45
N PRO A 20 9.89 7.40 -9.37
CA PRO A 20 8.49 6.99 -9.33
C PRO A 20 8.35 5.47 -9.20
N LEU A 21 7.27 5.03 -8.57
CA LEU A 21 6.93 3.60 -8.51
C LEU A 21 6.35 3.17 -9.86
N PHE A 22 6.93 2.15 -10.48
CA PHE A 22 6.48 1.52 -11.73
C PHE A 22 6.40 0.00 -11.53
N ASP A 23 5.84 -0.72 -12.51
CA ASP A 23 5.67 -2.18 -12.49
C ASP A 23 4.84 -2.69 -11.30
N PHE A 24 3.76 -1.98 -10.96
CA PHE A 24 2.72 -2.52 -10.08
C PHE A 24 1.60 -3.12 -10.95
N ALA A 25 1.29 -4.40 -10.68
CA ALA A 25 0.22 -5.12 -11.35
C ALA A 25 -0.76 -5.71 -10.31
N PRO A 26 -2.05 -5.87 -10.65
CA PRO A 26 -3.02 -6.51 -9.77
C PRO A 26 -2.78 -8.02 -9.68
N MET A 27 -1.82 -8.41 -8.84
CA MET A 27 -1.39 -9.80 -8.67
C MET A 27 -2.49 -10.75 -8.14
N TYR A 28 -3.64 -10.22 -7.67
CA TYR A 28 -4.76 -11.06 -7.24
C TYR A 28 -5.45 -11.82 -8.40
N LEU A 29 -5.18 -11.41 -9.65
CA LEU A 29 -5.61 -12.13 -10.86
C LEU A 29 -4.56 -13.12 -11.36
N ASP A 30 -3.43 -13.27 -10.66
CA ASP A 30 -2.38 -14.21 -11.05
C ASP A 30 -2.87 -15.66 -10.82
N PRO A 31 -2.93 -16.50 -11.87
CA PRO A 31 -3.38 -17.89 -11.76
C PRO A 31 -2.47 -18.77 -10.89
N GLU A 32 -1.21 -18.38 -10.68
CA GLU A 32 -0.30 -19.08 -9.77
C GLU A 32 -0.60 -18.75 -8.29
N GLY A 33 -1.34 -17.66 -8.03
CA GLY A 33 -1.71 -17.23 -6.68
C GLY A 33 -0.51 -16.82 -5.82
N ILE A 34 0.66 -16.55 -6.40
CA ILE A 34 1.87 -16.20 -5.67
C ILE A 34 1.91 -14.68 -5.44
N PRO A 35 1.72 -14.19 -4.19
CA PRO A 35 1.81 -12.77 -3.92
C PRO A 35 3.25 -12.28 -4.09
N ARG A 36 3.45 -11.35 -5.03
CA ARG A 36 4.69 -10.58 -5.18
C ARG A 36 4.60 -9.32 -4.32
N ALA A 37 4.75 -9.49 -3.01
CA ALA A 37 4.69 -8.40 -2.03
C ALA A 37 5.97 -8.30 -1.19
N CYS A 38 6.22 -7.13 -0.60
CA CYS A 38 7.09 -7.05 0.58
C CYS A 38 6.52 -8.01 1.62
N ARG A 39 7.23 -9.10 1.94
CA ARG A 39 6.87 -9.88 3.12
C ARG A 39 7.27 -9.11 4.35
N ARG A 40 6.34 -8.91 5.27
CA ARG A 40 6.63 -8.31 6.57
C ARG A 40 6.83 -9.39 7.61
N GLU A 41 7.73 -9.15 8.55
CA GLU A 41 8.07 -10.14 9.57
C GLU A 41 7.01 -10.20 10.67
N GLY A 42 6.76 -11.41 11.17
CA GLY A 42 5.91 -11.67 12.33
C GLY A 42 4.46 -11.23 12.11
N GLU A 43 3.93 -10.46 13.06
CA GLU A 43 2.50 -10.13 13.11
C GLU A 43 2.11 -8.90 12.29
N GLN A 44 3.05 -8.33 11.51
CA GLN A 44 2.82 -7.12 10.70
C GLN A 44 1.91 -7.38 9.49
N GLU A 45 1.64 -8.63 9.17
CA GLU A 45 0.70 -9.03 8.12
C GLU A 45 -0.12 -10.25 8.56
N VAL A 46 -1.36 -10.33 8.07
CA VAL A 46 -2.22 -11.52 8.19
C VAL A 46 -2.68 -11.89 6.78
N GLY A 47 -2.31 -13.07 6.30
CA GLY A 47 -2.68 -13.53 4.96
C GLY A 47 -2.19 -12.61 3.82
N GLY A 48 -1.01 -11.99 3.98
CA GLY A 48 -0.45 -11.04 3.02
C GLY A 48 -1.06 -9.63 3.06
N CYS A 49 -2.00 -9.37 3.99
CA CYS A 49 -2.56 -8.04 4.21
C CYS A 49 -1.84 -7.35 5.39
N PRO A 50 -1.33 -6.12 5.22
CA PRO A 50 -0.66 -5.41 6.30
C PRO A 50 -1.61 -5.07 7.45
N VAL A 51 -1.10 -5.17 8.67
CA VAL A 51 -1.73 -4.63 9.89
C VAL A 51 -1.07 -3.30 10.20
N TRP A 52 -1.67 -2.19 9.74
CA TRP A 52 -1.01 -0.88 9.68
C TRP A 52 -0.47 -0.38 11.02
N GLU A 53 -1.17 -0.63 12.12
CA GLU A 53 -0.70 -0.29 13.47
C GLU A 53 0.65 -0.96 13.78
N LYS A 54 0.74 -2.28 13.53
CA LYS A 54 1.94 -3.08 13.77
C LYS A 54 3.07 -2.70 12.81
N VAL A 55 2.73 -2.38 11.57
CA VAL A 55 3.69 -1.86 10.58
C VAL A 55 4.32 -0.56 11.08
N ILE A 56 3.52 0.40 11.56
CA ILE A 56 4.01 1.68 12.07
C ILE A 56 4.87 1.48 13.34
N ALA A 57 4.46 0.57 14.23
CA ALA A 57 5.22 0.24 15.43
C ALA A 57 6.62 -0.32 15.10
N ALA A 58 6.72 -1.13 14.05
CA ALA A 58 7.96 -1.77 13.61
C ALA A 58 8.93 -0.85 12.86
N LEU A 59 8.52 0.38 12.50
CA LEU A 59 9.40 1.31 11.78
C LEU A 59 10.61 1.75 12.63
N PRO A 60 11.79 1.94 12.01
CA PRO A 60 12.99 2.38 12.69
C PRO A 60 12.84 3.79 13.27
N GLY A 61 13.74 4.14 14.20
CA GLY A 61 13.82 5.49 14.76
C GLY A 61 14.07 6.57 13.69
N GLY A 62 13.65 7.81 13.98
CA GLY A 62 13.75 8.94 13.05
C GLY A 62 12.50 9.19 12.19
N ILE A 63 11.53 8.28 12.24
CA ILE A 63 10.20 8.46 11.63
C ILE A 63 9.21 8.84 12.73
N SER A 64 8.52 9.98 12.59
CA SER A 64 7.43 10.34 13.50
C SER A 64 6.22 9.44 13.24
N ARG A 65 5.92 8.58 14.21
CA ARG A 65 4.78 7.66 14.15
C ARG A 65 3.46 8.42 14.21
N GLU A 66 3.42 9.49 14.99
CA GLU A 66 2.27 10.37 15.15
C GLU A 66 1.93 11.05 13.83
N ARG A 67 2.93 11.64 13.17
CA ARG A 67 2.74 12.22 11.84
C ARG A 67 2.31 11.16 10.84
N LEU A 68 2.94 9.99 10.85
CA LEU A 68 2.58 8.92 9.93
C LEU A 68 1.14 8.44 10.12
N LYS A 69 0.66 8.32 11.37
CA LYS A 69 -0.75 8.00 11.65
C LYS A 69 -1.69 9.06 11.08
N VAL A 70 -1.40 10.35 11.29
CA VAL A 70 -2.22 11.46 10.75
C VAL A 70 -2.30 11.39 9.22
N GLU A 71 -1.17 11.27 8.54
CA GLU A 71 -1.12 11.22 7.07
C GLU A 71 -1.82 9.97 6.52
N LEU A 72 -1.65 8.81 7.17
CA LEU A 72 -2.30 7.57 6.77
C LEU A 72 -3.82 7.58 7.02
N THR A 73 -4.27 8.20 8.11
CA THR A 73 -5.70 8.43 8.34
C THR A 73 -6.29 9.37 7.29
N ALA A 74 -5.58 10.44 6.91
CA ALA A 74 -6.01 11.32 5.82
C ALA A 74 -6.06 10.58 4.47
N PHE A 75 -5.08 9.70 4.21
CA PHE A 75 -5.04 8.87 3.00
C PHE A 75 -6.24 7.91 2.89
N ALA A 76 -6.83 7.50 4.02
CA ALA A 76 -8.06 6.70 4.02
C ALA A 76 -9.18 7.38 3.21
N GLY A 77 -9.30 8.71 3.26
CA GLY A 77 -10.31 9.45 2.51
C GLY A 77 -10.10 9.41 0.99
N LEU A 78 -8.87 9.21 0.51
CA LEU A 78 -8.58 8.97 -0.91
C LEU A 78 -8.93 7.53 -1.30
N LEU A 79 -8.62 6.56 -0.44
CA LEU A 79 -8.99 5.16 -0.64
C LEU A 79 -10.51 4.94 -0.73
N GLU A 80 -11.30 5.72 0.02
CA GLU A 80 -12.77 5.68 -0.07
C GLU A 80 -13.30 6.09 -1.45
N GLN A 81 -12.57 6.97 -2.15
CA GLN A 81 -12.94 7.43 -3.48
C GLN A 81 -12.47 6.47 -4.58
N LEU A 82 -11.63 5.49 -4.24
CA LEU A 82 -11.01 4.58 -5.19
C LEU A 82 -12.02 3.85 -6.10
N PRO A 83 -13.18 3.34 -5.62
CA PRO A 83 -14.16 2.72 -6.50
C PRO A 83 -14.68 3.68 -7.59
N GLY A 84 -14.91 4.95 -7.25
CA GLY A 84 -15.35 5.97 -8.21
C GLY A 84 -14.25 6.38 -9.19
N ILE A 85 -13.00 6.41 -8.72
CA ILE A 85 -11.83 6.62 -9.59
C ILE A 85 -11.67 5.46 -10.57
N MET A 86 -11.82 4.21 -10.11
CA MET A 86 -11.76 3.01 -10.95
C MET A 86 -12.86 3.01 -12.01
N ASP A 87 -14.10 3.37 -11.64
CA ASP A 87 -15.21 3.50 -12.59
C ASP A 87 -14.95 4.59 -13.64
N SER A 88 -14.46 5.76 -13.21
CA SER A 88 -14.08 6.86 -14.11
C SER A 88 -12.93 6.50 -15.05
N ALA A 89 -12.04 5.62 -14.60
CA ALA A 89 -10.95 5.05 -15.39
C ALA A 89 -11.38 3.84 -16.25
N GLN A 90 -12.68 3.52 -16.28
CA GLN A 90 -13.27 2.44 -17.05
C GLN A 90 -12.72 1.05 -16.69
N VAL A 91 -12.38 0.83 -15.42
CA VAL A 91 -12.06 -0.50 -14.91
C VAL A 91 -13.31 -1.37 -14.90
N ASP A 92 -13.17 -2.64 -15.27
CA ASP A 92 -14.29 -3.59 -15.30
C ASP A 92 -15.02 -3.66 -13.96
N ARG A 93 -16.35 -3.66 -14.01
CA ARG A 93 -17.19 -3.69 -12.80
C ARG A 93 -16.90 -4.91 -11.93
N GLU A 94 -16.61 -6.05 -12.54
CA GLU A 94 -16.26 -7.27 -11.81
C GLU A 94 -14.97 -7.10 -10.99
N ILE A 95 -13.99 -6.37 -11.53
CA ILE A 95 -12.76 -6.01 -10.81
C ILE A 95 -13.09 -5.07 -9.65
N ILE A 96 -13.88 -4.02 -9.89
CA ILE A 96 -14.27 -3.06 -8.84
C ILE A 96 -14.98 -3.81 -7.71
N THR A 97 -15.99 -4.62 -8.02
CA THR A 97 -16.74 -5.43 -7.05
C THR A 97 -15.84 -6.39 -6.29
N ALA A 98 -14.93 -7.10 -6.98
CA ALA A 98 -14.00 -8.02 -6.32
C ALA A 98 -13.03 -7.31 -5.37
N ARG A 99 -12.70 -6.04 -5.63
CA ARG A 99 -11.77 -5.26 -4.79
C ARG A 99 -12.43 -4.53 -3.64
N MET A 100 -13.75 -4.28 -3.69
CA MET A 100 -14.49 -3.56 -2.64
C MET A 100 -14.17 -4.03 -1.22
N PRO A 101 -14.21 -5.35 -0.88
CA PRO A 101 -14.01 -5.78 0.50
C PRO A 101 -12.63 -5.41 1.06
N VAL A 102 -11.58 -5.51 0.22
CA VAL A 102 -10.21 -5.17 0.64
C VAL A 102 -10.02 -3.66 0.74
N ILE A 103 -10.66 -2.88 -0.14
CA ILE A 103 -10.66 -1.42 -0.05
C ILE A 103 -11.30 -0.98 1.28
N GLU A 104 -12.50 -1.49 1.58
CA GLU A 104 -13.22 -1.19 2.82
C GLU A 104 -12.43 -1.60 4.07
N GLN A 105 -11.82 -2.79 4.04
CA GLN A 105 -10.96 -3.27 5.13
C GLN A 105 -9.77 -2.32 5.37
N HIS A 106 -9.11 -1.87 4.31
CA HIS A 106 -7.98 -0.93 4.44
C HIS A 106 -8.43 0.44 4.92
N VAL A 107 -9.54 0.97 4.41
CA VAL A 107 -10.12 2.23 4.89
C VAL A 107 -10.41 2.14 6.40
N ALA A 108 -11.05 1.07 6.85
CA ALA A 108 -11.36 0.87 8.27
C ALA A 108 -10.09 0.83 9.14
N GLN A 109 -9.07 0.08 8.72
CA GLN A 109 -7.79 0.01 9.44
C GLN A 109 -7.08 1.37 9.52
N LEU A 110 -7.06 2.13 8.43
CA LEU A 110 -6.39 3.43 8.39
C LEU A 110 -7.14 4.50 9.20
N LYS A 111 -8.47 4.47 9.21
CA LYS A 111 -9.28 5.35 10.06
C LYS A 111 -9.08 5.05 11.54
N ALA A 112 -8.93 3.77 11.90
CA ALA A 112 -8.68 3.35 13.28
C ALA A 112 -7.34 3.85 13.84
N LEU A 113 -6.38 4.26 12.99
CA LEU A 113 -5.11 4.86 13.44
C LEU A 113 -5.27 6.24 14.10
N GLY A 114 -6.37 6.95 13.80
CA GLY A 114 -6.67 8.28 14.33
C GLY A 114 -7.49 8.29 15.62
N ASN A 115 -7.88 7.12 16.12
CA ASN A 115 -8.61 6.94 17.38
C ASN A 115 -7.67 6.78 18.59
#